data_AF-A0A970VWZ7-F1
#
_entry.id   AF-A0A970VWZ7-F1
#
_cell.length_a   1.000
_cell.length_b   1.000
_cell.length_c   1.000
_cell.angle_alpha   90.00
_cell.angle_beta   90.00
_cell.angle_gamma   90.00
#
_symmetry.space_group_name_H-M   'P 1'
#
loop_
_entity.id
_entity.type
_entity.pdbx_description
1 polymer ?
#
loop_
_entity_poly.entity_id
_entity_poly.type
_entity_poly.pdbx_seq_one_letter_code
_entity_poly.pdbx_strand_id
1 'polypeptide(L)'
;MEITQFTYFQQCGGIDCKPVCAEITYGLERLATFIQNKDSVFDIEWVGDILYGDLYLQNEIDYSKYNFEVANVEALRIWFDMYEKEAERAIEHGLVVPAYDYVLKCSHTFNLLEARGAISVTERTGYIARVRNLARLCAQAYVKQREELGFPLLKRKGE
;
A
#
# COMPACT_ATOMS: atom_id res chain seq x y z
N MET A 1 3.18 10.95 -21.03
CA MET A 1 2.99 11.03 -19.57
C MET A 1 1.80 10.15 -19.20
N GLU A 2 2.02 9.11 -18.42
CA GLU A 2 0.93 8.25 -17.91
C GLU A 2 0.25 8.94 -16.73
N ILE A 3 -1.04 9.28 -16.86
CA ILE A 3 -1.80 10.09 -15.88
C ILE A 3 -2.94 9.31 -15.20
N THR A 4 -3.36 8.18 -15.76
CA THR A 4 -4.44 7.35 -15.21
C THR A 4 -4.19 5.88 -15.48
N GLN A 5 -4.47 5.03 -14.49
CA GLN A 5 -4.54 3.58 -14.63
C GLN A 5 -5.98 3.11 -14.42
N PHE A 6 -6.47 2.24 -15.31
CA PHE A 6 -7.75 1.55 -15.18
C PHE A 6 -7.52 0.06 -14.96
N THR A 7 -8.02 -0.47 -13.85
CA THR A 7 -7.87 -1.89 -13.48
C THR A 7 -9.23 -2.50 -13.17
N TYR A 8 -9.52 -3.65 -13.79
CA TYR A 8 -10.71 -4.45 -13.47
C TYR A 8 -10.29 -5.65 -12.62
N PHE A 9 -10.46 -5.55 -11.30
CA PHE A 9 -10.09 -6.62 -10.37
C PHE A 9 -10.97 -7.86 -10.58
N GLN A 10 -10.35 -8.91 -11.11
CA GLN A 10 -10.96 -10.24 -11.16
C GLN A 10 -10.83 -10.95 -9.81
N GLN A 11 -9.72 -10.73 -9.11
CA GLN A 11 -9.44 -11.32 -7.80
C GLN A 11 -8.83 -10.29 -6.85
N CYS A 12 -9.18 -10.39 -5.56
CA CYS A 12 -8.58 -9.63 -4.47
C CYS A 12 -8.30 -10.57 -3.30
N GLY A 13 -7.06 -10.60 -2.79
CA GLY A 13 -6.68 -11.53 -1.72
C GLY A 13 -6.92 -13.01 -2.06
N GLY A 14 -6.88 -13.38 -3.34
CA GLY A 14 -7.19 -14.73 -3.84
C GLY A 14 -8.69 -15.08 -3.89
N ILE A 15 -9.57 -14.09 -3.71
CA ILE A 15 -11.02 -14.24 -3.77
C ILE A 15 -11.54 -13.60 -5.07
N ASP A 16 -12.38 -14.33 -5.81
CA ASP A 16 -13.02 -13.81 -7.02
C ASP A 16 -13.96 -12.64 -6.68
N CYS A 17 -13.80 -11.51 -7.39
CA CYS A 17 -14.63 -10.34 -7.21
C CYS A 17 -15.96 -10.52 -7.97
N LYS A 18 -17.08 -10.49 -7.25
CA LYS A 18 -18.44 -10.57 -7.82
C LYS A 18 -19.34 -9.49 -7.19
N PRO A 19 -19.68 -8.40 -7.93
CA PRO A 19 -19.27 -8.09 -9.29
C PRO A 19 -17.77 -7.76 -9.41
N VAL A 20 -17.25 -7.75 -10.64
CA VAL A 20 -15.90 -7.26 -10.94
C VAL A 20 -15.79 -5.79 -10.50
N CYS A 21 -14.76 -5.47 -9.71
CA CYS A 21 -14.52 -4.12 -9.23
C CYS A 21 -13.66 -3.36 -10.25
N ALA A 22 -14.08 -2.15 -10.62
CA ALA A 22 -13.26 -1.23 -11.40
C ALA A 22 -12.53 -0.26 -10.47
N GLU A 23 -11.23 -0.11 -10.68
CA GLU A 23 -10.38 0.89 -10.04
C GLU A 23 -9.88 1.87 -11.11
N ILE A 24 -9.98 3.16 -10.78
CA ILE A 24 -9.46 4.26 -11.59
C ILE A 24 -8.51 5.04 -10.70
N THR A 25 -7.22 5.03 -11.04
CA THR A 25 -6.16 5.66 -10.24
C THR A 25 -5.56 6.82 -11.02
N TYR A 26 -5.60 8.02 -10.45
CA TYR A 26 -5.09 9.24 -11.08
C TYR A 26 -3.72 9.63 -10.50
N GLY A 27 -2.76 9.93 -11.36
CA GLY A 27 -1.51 10.59 -10.97
C GLY A 27 -1.73 12.09 -10.86
N LEU A 28 -2.10 12.56 -9.67
CA LEU A 28 -2.53 13.93 -9.42
C LEU A 28 -1.46 14.97 -9.78
N GLU A 29 -0.21 14.71 -9.42
CA GLU A 29 0.92 15.61 -9.69
C GLU A 29 1.14 15.77 -11.19
N ARG A 30 1.08 14.66 -11.94
CA ARG A 30 1.23 14.67 -13.40
C ARG A 30 0.08 15.43 -14.09
N LEU A 31 -1.15 15.22 -13.62
CA LEU A 31 -2.31 15.98 -14.09
C LEU A 31 -2.13 17.47 -13.81
N ALA A 32 -1.72 17.84 -12.60
CA ALA A 32 -1.51 19.23 -12.22
C ALA A 32 -0.38 19.88 -13.04
N THR A 33 0.76 19.22 -13.23
CA THR A 33 1.85 19.69 -14.09
C THR A 33 1.34 20.00 -15.51
N PHE A 34 0.50 19.13 -16.07
CA PHE A 34 -0.08 19.34 -17.40
C PHE A 34 -1.09 20.49 -17.45
N ILE A 35 -2.01 20.55 -16.48
CA ILE A 35 -3.05 21.58 -16.41
C ILE A 35 -2.44 22.97 -16.19
N GLN A 36 -1.41 23.07 -15.34
CA GLN A 36 -0.72 24.31 -15.02
C GLN A 36 0.43 24.64 -15.99
N ASN A 37 0.67 23.79 -16.99
CA ASN A 37 1.73 23.93 -17.99
C ASN A 37 3.11 24.19 -17.36
N LYS A 38 3.49 23.36 -16.39
CA LYS A 38 4.81 23.40 -15.72
C LYS A 38 5.70 22.26 -16.26
N ASP A 39 7.01 22.41 -16.16
CA ASP A 39 7.97 21.38 -16.59
C ASP A 39 8.38 20.43 -15.46
N SER A 40 8.21 20.84 -14.20
CA SER A 40 8.55 20.08 -13.00
C SER A 40 7.36 19.94 -12.06
N VAL A 41 7.30 18.84 -11.32
CA VAL A 41 6.33 18.65 -10.22
C VAL A 41 6.53 19.67 -9.11
N PHE A 42 7.76 20.10 -8.87
CA PHE A 42 8.07 21.04 -7.78
C PHE A 42 7.59 22.47 -8.08
N ASP A 43 7.32 22.79 -9.35
CA ASP A 43 6.83 24.10 -9.80
C ASP A 43 5.31 24.20 -9.82
N ILE A 44 4.60 23.13 -9.41
CA ILE A 44 3.14 23.13 -9.28
C ILE A 44 2.74 24.14 -8.20
N GLU A 45 1.80 25.02 -8.52
CA GLU A 45 1.13 25.88 -7.56
C GLU A 45 0.14 25.02 -6.75
N TRP A 46 0.40 24.89 -5.44
CA TRP A 46 -0.40 24.07 -4.53
C TRP A 46 -1.62 24.85 -4.04
N VAL A 47 -1.39 26.01 -3.45
CA VAL A 47 -2.44 26.94 -3.01
C VAL A 47 -1.90 28.35 -2.96
N GLY A 48 -2.59 29.30 -3.62
CA GLY A 48 -2.13 30.69 -3.68
C GLY A 48 -0.73 30.80 -4.25
N ASP A 49 0.19 31.32 -3.43
CA ASP A 49 1.60 31.53 -3.71
C ASP A 49 2.53 30.40 -3.22
N ILE A 50 1.99 29.32 -2.65
CA ILE A 50 2.75 28.16 -2.17
C ILE A 50 2.94 27.13 -3.29
N LEU A 51 4.19 26.75 -3.57
CA LEU A 51 4.54 25.71 -4.53
C LEU A 51 4.60 24.32 -3.88
N TYR A 52 4.42 23.27 -4.69
CA TYR A 52 4.61 21.89 -4.25
C TYR A 52 6.04 21.66 -3.75
N GLY A 53 7.02 22.28 -4.41
CA GLY A 53 8.43 22.26 -3.99
C GLY A 53 8.66 22.81 -2.59
N ASP A 54 7.95 23.88 -2.20
CA ASP A 54 8.08 24.49 -0.86
C ASP A 54 7.65 23.53 0.26
N LEU A 55 6.73 22.60 -0.04
CA LEU A 55 6.20 21.63 0.91
C LEU A 55 6.99 20.31 0.91
N TYR A 56 7.35 19.80 -0.27
CA TYR A 56 7.76 18.41 -0.42
C TYR A 56 9.20 18.20 -0.92
N LEU A 57 9.88 19.21 -1.47
CA LEU A 57 11.23 19.00 -2.01
C LEU A 57 12.21 18.52 -0.93
N GLN A 58 12.19 19.15 0.25
CA GLN A 58 13.05 18.74 1.36
C GLN A 58 12.70 17.32 1.84
N ASN A 59 11.41 16.99 1.91
CA ASN A 59 10.95 15.65 2.30
C ASN A 59 11.46 14.59 1.32
N GLU A 60 11.40 14.84 0.00
CA GLU A 60 11.90 13.92 -1.02
C GLU A 60 13.42 13.69 -0.91
N ILE A 61 14.19 14.75 -0.63
CA ILE A 61 15.63 14.66 -0.40
C ILE A 61 15.91 13.80 0.85
N ASP A 62 15.23 14.08 1.95
CA ASP A 62 15.42 13.38 3.22
C ASP A 62 15.01 11.90 3.13
N TYR A 63 13.85 11.61 2.53
CA TYR A 63 13.39 10.24 2.32
C TYR A 63 14.26 9.48 1.34
N SER A 64 14.74 10.10 0.25
CA SER A 64 15.67 9.45 -0.68
C SER A 64 16.95 9.04 0.05
N LYS A 65 17.56 9.96 0.79
CA LYS A 65 18.75 9.66 1.59
C LYS A 65 18.47 8.57 2.62
N TYR A 66 17.34 8.63 3.31
CA TYR A 66 16.97 7.59 4.28
C TYR A 66 16.81 6.22 3.61
N ASN A 67 15.99 6.13 2.57
CA ASN A 67 15.62 4.90 1.88
C ASN A 67 16.81 4.22 1.18
N PHE A 68 17.76 5.00 0.64
CA PHE A 68 18.88 4.47 -0.14
C PHE A 68 20.19 4.36 0.63
N GLU A 69 20.37 5.11 1.73
CA GLU A 69 21.68 5.20 2.39
C GLU A 69 21.60 4.91 3.89
N VAL A 70 20.64 5.53 4.61
CA VAL A 70 20.69 5.60 6.08
C VAL A 70 19.89 4.49 6.78
N ALA A 71 18.79 4.01 6.19
CA ALA A 71 17.90 3.07 6.87
C ALA A 71 18.64 1.81 7.35
N ASN A 72 18.40 1.44 8.61
CA ASN A 72 19.07 0.32 9.26
C ASN A 72 18.47 -1.02 8.80
N VAL A 73 19.21 -1.71 7.92
CA VAL A 73 18.81 -3.00 7.34
C VAL A 73 18.54 -4.09 8.38
N GLU A 74 19.36 -4.18 9.43
CA GLU A 74 19.20 -5.19 10.48
C GLU A 74 17.88 -4.96 11.25
N ALA A 75 17.63 -3.71 11.66
CA ALA A 75 16.40 -3.33 12.33
C ALA A 75 15.17 -3.58 11.45
N LEU A 76 15.23 -3.23 10.16
CA LEU A 76 14.15 -3.47 9.21
C LEU A 76 13.82 -4.96 9.06
N ARG A 77 14.82 -5.84 9.04
CA ARG A 77 14.60 -7.30 9.00
C ARG A 77 13.88 -7.79 10.26
N ILE A 78 14.33 -7.32 11.43
CA ILE A 78 13.68 -7.64 12.72
C ILE A 78 12.24 -7.15 12.74
N TRP A 79 12.00 -5.90 12.33
CA TRP A 79 10.66 -5.33 12.29
C TRP A 79 9.74 -6.08 11.34
N PHE A 80 10.21 -6.48 10.16
CA PHE A 80 9.42 -7.29 9.24
C PHE A 80 8.94 -8.57 9.91
N ASP A 81 9.85 -9.32 10.55
CA ASP A 81 9.53 -10.58 11.22
C ASP A 81 8.61 -10.37 12.43
N MET A 82 8.77 -9.28 13.18
CA MET A 82 7.89 -8.93 14.29
C MET A 82 6.49 -8.54 13.82
N TYR A 83 6.38 -7.75 12.75
CA TYR A 83 5.09 -7.35 12.19
C TYR A 83 4.35 -8.54 11.59
N GLU A 84 5.04 -9.46 10.91
CA GLU A 84 4.42 -10.68 10.40
C GLU A 84 3.83 -11.51 11.55
N LYS A 85 4.61 -11.78 12.60
CA LYS A 85 4.13 -12.54 13.76
C LYS A 85 2.93 -11.89 14.44
N GLU A 86 2.92 -10.56 14.56
CA GLU A 86 1.79 -9.86 15.17
C GLU A 86 0.56 -9.84 14.26
N ALA A 87 0.75 -9.79 12.93
CA ALA A 87 -0.35 -9.98 11.97
C ALA A 87 -0.98 -11.37 12.11
N GLU A 88 -0.15 -12.42 12.20
CA GLU A 88 -0.58 -13.81 12.41
C GLU A 88 -1.35 -13.96 13.73
N ARG A 89 -0.79 -13.42 14.82
CA ARG A 89 -1.45 -13.45 16.12
C ARG A 89 -2.78 -12.70 16.12
N ALA A 90 -2.86 -11.53 15.50
CA ALA A 90 -4.09 -10.75 15.42
C ALA A 90 -5.18 -11.50 14.61
N ILE A 91 -4.81 -12.13 13.49
CA ILE A 91 -5.76 -12.87 12.66
C ILE A 91 -6.27 -14.15 13.36
N GLU A 92 -5.44 -14.83 14.16
CA GLU A 92 -5.84 -15.97 14.99
C GLU A 92 -6.94 -15.61 16.00
N HIS A 93 -6.95 -14.36 16.47
CA HIS A 93 -7.97 -13.85 17.39
C HIS A 93 -9.17 -13.23 16.65
N GLY A 94 -9.23 -13.37 15.31
CA GLY A 94 -10.29 -12.80 14.50
C GLY A 94 -10.25 -11.27 14.43
N LEU A 95 -9.12 -10.61 14.70
CA LEU A 95 -8.98 -9.15 14.65
C LEU A 95 -8.45 -8.71 13.27
N VAL A 96 -9.33 -8.75 12.27
CA VAL A 96 -8.95 -8.60 10.85
C VAL A 96 -8.35 -7.23 10.51
N VAL A 97 -8.98 -6.13 10.93
CA VAL A 97 -8.50 -4.78 10.61
C VAL A 97 -7.12 -4.52 11.26
N PRO A 98 -6.91 -4.81 12.57
CA PRO A 98 -5.57 -4.75 13.16
C PRO A 98 -4.54 -5.65 12.47
N ALA A 99 -4.91 -6.88 12.08
CA ALA A 99 -4.01 -7.76 11.35
C ALA A 99 -3.57 -7.14 10.01
N TYR A 100 -4.51 -6.53 9.28
CA TYR A 100 -4.23 -5.89 8.00
C TYR A 100 -3.28 -4.67 8.13
N ASP A 101 -3.37 -3.89 9.20
CA ASP A 101 -2.41 -2.81 9.47
C ASP A 101 -0.97 -3.35 9.56
N TYR A 102 -0.77 -4.51 10.19
CA TYR A 102 0.55 -5.15 10.23
C TYR A 102 0.99 -5.69 8.86
N VAL A 103 0.06 -6.12 8.00
CA VAL A 103 0.38 -6.45 6.60
C VAL A 103 0.91 -5.24 5.85
N LEU A 104 0.31 -4.06 6.05
CA LEU A 104 0.79 -2.80 5.45
C LEU A 104 2.18 -2.44 5.97
N LYS A 105 2.43 -2.62 7.28
CA LYS A 105 3.76 -2.41 7.87
C LYS A 105 4.81 -3.36 7.27
N CYS A 106 4.48 -4.65 7.11
CA CYS A 106 5.34 -5.62 6.43
C CYS A 106 5.64 -5.16 4.99
N SER A 107 4.62 -4.79 4.21
CA SER A 107 4.79 -4.34 2.83
C SER A 107 5.70 -3.11 2.73
N HIS A 108 5.50 -2.11 3.60
CA HIS A 108 6.34 -0.91 3.60
C HIS A 108 7.78 -1.22 4.03
N THR A 109 7.95 -2.04 5.06
CA THR A 109 9.28 -2.46 5.56
C THR A 109 10.05 -3.24 4.49
N PHE A 110 9.36 -4.11 3.75
CA PHE A 110 9.90 -4.79 2.57
C PHE A 110 10.37 -3.80 1.50
N ASN A 111 9.58 -2.78 1.18
CA ASN A 111 9.97 -1.76 0.19
C ASN A 111 11.24 -0.99 0.63
N LEU A 112 11.37 -0.69 1.93
CA LEU A 112 12.59 -0.05 2.47
C LEU A 112 13.82 -0.97 2.34
N LEU A 113 13.66 -2.26 2.65
CA LEU A 113 14.72 -3.25 2.47
C LEU A 113 15.13 -3.41 1.00
N GLU A 114 14.16 -3.39 0.08
CA GLU A 114 14.40 -3.43 -1.37
C GLU A 114 15.13 -2.17 -1.84
N ALA A 115 14.68 -0.97 -1.43
CA ALA A 115 15.34 0.29 -1.75
C ALA A 115 16.77 0.36 -1.23
N ARG A 116 17.04 -0.21 -0.04
CA ARG A 116 18.41 -0.32 0.50
C ARG A 116 19.30 -1.29 -0.29
N GLY A 117 18.78 -2.02 -1.28
CA GLY A 117 19.53 -3.05 -2.00
C GLY A 117 19.91 -4.24 -1.11
N ALA A 118 19.21 -4.42 0.00
CA ALA A 118 19.54 -5.42 1.02
C ALA A 118 18.89 -6.78 0.77
N ILE A 119 18.09 -6.92 -0.30
CA ILE A 119 17.34 -8.12 -0.65
C ILE A 119 17.83 -8.66 -2.00
N SER A 120 18.26 -9.91 -2.03
CA SER A 120 18.56 -10.62 -3.28
C SER A 120 17.30 -10.97 -4.07
N VAL A 121 17.44 -11.27 -5.37
CA VAL A 121 16.31 -11.67 -6.23
C VAL A 121 15.54 -12.89 -5.65
N THR A 122 16.28 -13.84 -5.06
CA THR A 122 15.69 -15.03 -4.41
C THR A 122 14.93 -14.66 -3.15
N GLU A 123 15.51 -13.82 -2.27
CA GLU A 123 14.84 -13.36 -1.04
C GLU A 123 13.58 -12.54 -1.35
N ARG A 124 13.62 -11.71 -2.41
CA ARG A 124 12.48 -10.88 -2.84
C ARG A 124 11.22 -11.69 -3.03
N THR A 125 11.34 -12.83 -3.72
CA THR A 125 10.21 -13.73 -3.97
C THR A 125 9.64 -14.29 -2.67
N GLY A 126 10.50 -14.60 -1.69
CA GLY A 126 10.11 -15.05 -0.35
C GLY A 126 9.33 -13.99 0.43
N TYR A 127 9.83 -12.74 0.48
CA TYR A 127 9.12 -11.64 1.14
C TYR A 127 7.76 -11.37 0.51
N ILE A 128 7.68 -11.34 -0.83
CA ILE A 128 6.41 -11.14 -1.54
C ILE A 128 5.41 -12.26 -1.22
N ALA A 129 5.88 -13.52 -1.17
CA ALA A 129 5.02 -14.65 -0.82
C ALA A 129 4.48 -14.55 0.62
N ARG A 130 5.32 -14.14 1.57
CA ARG A 130 4.96 -13.91 2.98
C ARG A 130 3.87 -12.84 3.12
N VAL A 131 4.10 -11.64 2.58
CA VAL A 131 3.10 -10.54 2.61
C VAL A 131 1.80 -10.95 1.91
N ARG A 132 1.90 -11.62 0.75
CA ARG A 132 0.74 -12.13 0.02
C ARG A 132 -0.07 -13.14 0.83
N ASN A 133 0.58 -14.04 1.57
CA ASN A 133 -0.10 -15.01 2.41
C ASN A 133 -0.90 -14.32 3.53
N LEU A 134 -0.30 -13.34 4.21
CA LEU A 134 -1.00 -12.56 5.24
C LEU A 134 -2.20 -11.80 4.66
N ALA A 135 -2.03 -11.13 3.52
CA ALA A 135 -3.11 -10.42 2.84
C ALA A 135 -4.27 -11.36 2.46
N ARG A 136 -3.96 -12.58 1.98
CA ARG A 136 -4.95 -13.62 1.69
C ARG A 136 -5.71 -14.05 2.94
N LEU A 137 -5.02 -14.28 4.06
CA LEU A 137 -5.65 -14.64 5.33
C LEU A 137 -6.59 -13.52 5.83
N CYS A 138 -6.14 -12.26 5.76
CA CYS A 138 -6.95 -11.10 6.11
C CYS A 138 -8.20 -11.00 5.22
N ALA A 139 -8.06 -11.17 3.90
CA ALA A 139 -9.19 -11.12 2.98
C ALA A 139 -10.23 -12.23 3.26
N GLN A 140 -9.78 -13.46 3.48
CA GLN A 140 -10.65 -14.60 3.81
C GLN A 140 -11.40 -14.36 5.13
N ALA A 141 -10.68 -13.93 6.17
CA ALA A 141 -11.28 -13.63 7.46
C ALA A 141 -12.23 -12.43 7.41
N TYR A 142 -11.92 -11.41 6.61
CA TYR A 142 -12.81 -10.27 6.40
C TYR A 142 -14.14 -10.72 5.82
N VAL A 143 -14.12 -11.49 4.71
CA VAL A 143 -15.34 -12.00 4.08
C VAL A 143 -16.15 -12.85 5.06
N LYS A 144 -15.48 -13.72 5.84
CA LYS A 144 -16.13 -14.52 6.89
C LYS A 144 -16.83 -13.64 7.94
N GLN A 145 -16.15 -12.61 8.46
CA GLN A 145 -16.78 -11.66 9.38
C GLN A 145 -17.99 -10.95 8.75
N ARG A 146 -17.90 -10.59 7.46
CA ARG A 146 -19.03 -9.99 6.74
C ARG A 146 -20.19 -10.95 6.63
N GLU A 147 -19.94 -12.23 6.39
CA GLU A 147 -20.95 -13.29 6.33
C GLU A 147 -21.63 -13.51 7.69
N GLU A 148 -20.86 -13.60 8.78
CA GLU A 148 -21.37 -13.75 10.15
C GLU A 148 -22.26 -12.56 10.56
N LEU A 149 -21.97 -11.37 10.06
CA LEU A 149 -22.77 -10.16 10.26
C LEU A 149 -24.00 -10.08 9.33
N GLY A 150 -24.20 -11.06 8.44
CA GLY A 150 -25.28 -11.06 7.45
C GLY A 150 -25.09 -10.05 6.31
N PHE A 151 -23.85 -9.80 5.90
CA PHE A 151 -23.45 -8.84 4.87
C PHE A 151 -24.13 -7.47 4.95
N PRO A 152 -23.96 -6.69 6.05
CA PRO A 152 -24.76 -5.49 6.27
C PRO A 152 -24.55 -4.35 5.24
N LEU A 153 -23.53 -4.45 4.39
CA LEU A 153 -23.23 -3.50 3.31
C LEU A 153 -23.86 -3.91 1.96
N LEU A 154 -24.40 -5.12 1.85
CA LEU A 154 -25.09 -5.59 0.65
C LEU A 154 -26.60 -5.33 0.70
N LYS A 155 -27.10 -4.67 1.76
CA LYS A 155 -28.50 -4.23 1.84
C LYS A 155 -28.77 -3.29 0.66
N ARG A 156 -29.70 -3.68 -0.21
CA ARG A 156 -30.14 -2.83 -1.32
C ARG A 156 -30.81 -1.59 -0.74
N LYS A 157 -30.47 -0.41 -1.27
CA LYS A 157 -31.32 0.78 -1.08
C LYS A 157 -32.70 0.44 -1.65
N GLY A 158 -33.68 0.17 -0.78
CA GLY A 158 -35.04 -0.17 -1.18
C GLY A 158 -35.75 -1.29 -0.40
N GLU A 159 -35.13 -1.88 0.62
CA GLU A 159 -35.82 -2.70 1.64
C GLU A 159 -35.86 -1.98 2.99
#